data_AF-A0A2P5K4Q7-F1
#
_entry.id   AF-A0A2P5K4Q7-F1
#
_cell.length_a   1.000
_cell.length_b   1.000
_cell.length_c   1.000
_cell.angle_alpha   90.00
_cell.angle_beta   90.00
_cell.angle_gamma   90.00
#
_symmetry.space_group_name_H-M   'P 1'
#
loop_
_entity.id
_entity.type
_entity.pdbx_description
1 polymer ?
#
loop_
_entity_poly.entity_id
_entity_poly.type
_entity_poly.pdbx_seq_one_letter_code
_entity_poly.pdbx_strand_id
1 'polypeptide(L)' 'MNLNGVHSISWRKRKITDVLEDLQDGDNIEISEIFRLGRSMLECMEILFIATQKGINV' A
#
# COMPACT_ATOMS: atom_id res chain seq x y z
N MET A 1 22.76 -8.26 20.95
CA MET A 1 21.28 -8.33 21.06
C MET A 1 20.76 -8.55 19.65
N ASN A 2 20.52 -9.81 19.27
CA ASN A 2 20.04 -10.16 17.94
C ASN A 2 18.53 -9.92 17.88
N LEU A 3 18.10 -8.83 17.24
CA LEU A 3 16.69 -8.57 16.93
C LEU A 3 16.31 -9.24 15.60
N ASN A 4 16.43 -10.56 15.53
CA ASN A 4 15.85 -11.34 14.44
C ASN A 4 14.48 -11.85 14.90
N GLY A 5 13.42 -11.11 14.56
CA GLY A 5 12.06 -11.56 14.88
C GLY A 5 10.97 -10.52 14.63
N VAL A 6 10.67 -10.23 13.36
CA VAL A 6 9.34 -10.25 12.70
C VAL A 6 9.63 -9.95 11.23
N HIS A 7 9.71 -10.97 10.38
CA HIS A 7 9.68 -10.75 8.94
C HIS A 7 8.26 -10.28 8.58
N SER A 8 8.04 -8.97 8.48
CA SER A 8 6.77 -8.46 7.95
C SER A 8 6.67 -8.94 6.49
N ILE A 9 5.61 -9.67 6.17
CA ILE A 9 5.29 -10.02 4.79
C ILE A 9 5.19 -8.70 4.02
N SER A 10 6.02 -8.47 3.00
CA SER A 10 5.96 -7.27 2.15
C SER A 10 4.51 -6.97 1.74
N TRP A 11 4.13 -5.69 1.70
CA TRP A 11 2.80 -5.28 1.25
C TRP A 11 2.45 -5.83 -0.15
N ARG A 12 3.46 -6.05 -1.01
CA ARG A 12 3.35 -6.62 -2.36
C ARG A 12 2.81 -8.06 -2.40
N LYS A 13 2.75 -8.73 -1.25
CA LYS A 13 2.22 -10.09 -1.10
C LYS A 13 0.88 -10.09 -0.34
N ARG A 14 0.21 -8.94 -0.26
CA ARG A 14 -1.05 -8.74 0.47
C ARG A 14 -2.13 -8.24 -0.49
N LYS A 15 -3.39 -8.33 -0.06
CA LYS A 15 -4.58 -7.94 -0.84
C LYS A 15 -4.56 -6.53 -1.45
N ILE A 16 -3.82 -5.59 -0.85
CA ILE A 16 -3.73 -4.23 -1.40
C ILE A 16 -3.08 -4.22 -2.79
N THR A 17 -2.20 -5.19 -3.09
CA THR A 17 -1.62 -5.37 -4.42
C THR A 17 -2.69 -5.71 -5.43
N ASP A 18 -3.53 -6.70 -5.13
CA ASP A 18 -4.64 -7.12 -5.99
C ASP A 18 -5.60 -5.93 -6.24
N VAL A 19 -5.97 -5.20 -5.19
CA VAL A 19 -6.84 -4.00 -5.30
C VAL A 19 -6.19 -2.93 -6.20
N LEU A 20 -4.90 -2.64 -6.01
CA LEU A 20 -4.20 -1.66 -6.83
C LEU A 20 -4.06 -2.11 -8.28
N GLU A 21 -3.97 -3.42 -8.56
CA GLU A 21 -3.90 -3.97 -9.91
C GLU A 21 -5.23 -3.83 -10.65
N ASP A 22 -6.35 -4.10 -9.97
CA ASP A 22 -7.70 -4.04 -10.52
C ASP A 22 -8.17 -2.60 -10.84
N LEU A 23 -7.77 -1.62 -10.02
CA LEU A 23 -8.18 -0.23 -10.17
C LEU A 23 -7.60 0.43 -11.43
N GLN A 24 -8.42 1.26 -12.06
CA GLN A 24 -8.16 1.99 -13.29
C GLN A 24 -8.01 3.50 -13.04
N ASP A 25 -7.58 4.23 -14.08
CA ASP A 25 -7.49 5.69 -14.06
C ASP A 25 -8.85 6.32 -13.74
N GLY A 26 -8.85 7.27 -12.80
CA GLY A 26 -10.07 7.95 -12.33
C GLY A 26 -10.84 7.23 -11.22
N ASP A 27 -10.45 6.01 -10.83
CA ASP A 27 -11.05 5.33 -9.68
C ASP A 27 -10.59 5.94 -8.34
N ASN A 28 -11.37 5.68 -7.29
CA ASN A 28 -11.10 6.16 -5.93
C ASN A 28 -10.83 5.01 -4.96
N ILE A 29 -9.81 5.17 -4.11
CA ILE A 29 -9.58 4.35 -2.93
C ILE A 29 -10.09 5.13 -1.72
N GLU A 30 -10.99 4.54 -0.94
CA GLU A 30 -11.41 5.12 0.34
C GLU A 30 -10.79 4.33 1.50
N ILE A 31 -10.11 5.03 2.40
CA ILE A 31 -9.52 4.43 3.60
C ILE A 31 -9.87 5.25 4.83
N SER A 32 -10.11 4.56 5.95
CA SER A 32 -10.35 5.25 7.22
C SER A 32 -9.14 6.03 7.70
N GLU A 33 -7.93 5.50 7.46
CA GLU A 33 -6.65 6.09 7.90
C GLU A 33 -5.48 5.64 7.01
N ILE A 34 -4.58 6.58 6.66
CA ILE A 34 -3.44 6.35 5.75
C ILE A 34 -2.48 5.25 6.19
N PHE A 35 -2.27 5.10 7.50
CA PHE A 35 -1.34 4.14 8.08
C PHE A 35 -1.79 2.68 7.97
N ARG A 36 -2.99 2.42 7.43
CA ARG A 36 -3.50 1.06 7.19
C ARG A 36 -3.00 0.45 5.88
N LEU A 37 -2.45 1.26 4.97
CA LEU A 37 -1.92 0.82 3.68
C LEU A 37 -0.64 -0.01 3.84
N GLY A 38 0.25 0.40 4.75
CA GLY A 38 1.55 -0.22 4.98
C GLY A 38 1.85 -0.44 6.47
N ARG A 39 2.92 -1.20 6.77
CA ARG A 39 3.43 -1.37 8.15
C ARG A 39 4.48 -0.33 8.52
N SER A 40 4.88 0.52 7.57
CA SER A 40 5.80 1.64 7.78
C SER A 40 5.38 2.82 6.91
N MET A 41 5.85 4.02 7.25
CA MET A 41 5.60 5.21 6.45
C MET A 41 6.12 5.05 5.03
N LEU A 42 7.26 4.38 4.85
CA LEU A 42 7.85 4.13 3.53
C LEU A 42 6.95 3.22 2.68
N GLU A 43 6.40 2.15 3.27
CA GLU A 43 5.43 1.30 2.56
C GLU A 43 4.17 2.09 2.17
N CYS A 44 3.66 2.95 3.06
CA CYS A 44 2.49 3.78 2.76
C CYS A 44 2.79 4.73 1.59
N MET A 45 3.94 5.41 1.61
CA MET A 45 4.35 6.31 0.53
C MET A 45 4.57 5.60 -0.80
N GLU A 46 5.12 4.38 -0.79
CA GLU A 46 5.28 3.57 -2.00
C GLU A 46 3.92 3.22 -2.62
N ILE A 47 2.94 2.82 -1.79
CA ILE A 47 1.57 2.53 -2.25
C ILE A 47 0.90 3.78 -2.83
N LEU A 48 0.99 4.92 -2.13
CA LEU A 48 0.43 6.18 -2.60
C LEU A 48 1.07 6.65 -3.91
N PHE A 49 2.39 6.53 -4.02
CA PHE A 49 3.11 6.86 -5.25
C PHE A 49 2.59 6.02 -6.42
N ILE A 50 2.40 4.71 -6.24
CA ILE A 50 1.86 3.83 -7.27
C ILE A 50 0.43 4.22 -7.64
N ALA A 51 -0.44 4.49 -6.67
CA ALA A 51 -1.81 4.95 -6.93
C ALA A 51 -1.82 6.24 -7.76
N THR A 52 -1.00 7.22 -7.37
CA THR A 52 -0.84 8.48 -8.12
C THR A 52 -0.33 8.26 -9.54
N GLN A 53 0.64 7.36 -9.75
CA GLN A 53 1.13 7.03 -11.11
C GLN A 53 0.08 6.34 -11.98
N LYS A 54 -0.88 5.62 -11.36
CA LYS A 54 -2.02 5.01 -12.07
C LYS A 54 -3.21 5.98 -12.26
N GLY A 55 -3.12 7.22 -11.79
CA GLY A 55 -4.24 8.18 -11.83
C GLY A 55 -5.40 7.82 -10.88
N ILE A 56 -5.11 7.03 -9.84
CA ILE A 56 -6.07 6.67 -8.80
C ILE A 56 -6.03 7.74 -7.72
N ASN A 57 -7.20 8.23 -7.31
CA ASN A 57 -7.37 9.15 -6.19
C ASN A 57 -7.55 8.36 -4.88
N VAL A 58 -6.93 8.80 -3.78
CA VAL A 58 -6.86 8.07 -2.49
C VAL A 58 -7.25 8.97 -1.33
#